data_AF-A0A354XMF9-F1
#
_entry.id   AF-A0A354XMF9-F1
#
_cell.length_a   1.000
_cell.length_b   1.000
_cell.length_c   1.000
_cell.angle_alpha   90.00
_cell.angle_beta   90.00
_cell.angle_gamma   90.00
#
_symmetry.space_group_name_H-M   'P 1'
#
loop_
_entity.id
_entity.type
_entity.pdbx_description
1 polymer ?
#
loop_
_entity_poly.entity_id
_entity_poly.type
_entity_poly.pdbx_seq_one_letter_code
_entity_poly.pdbx_strand_id
1 'polypeptide(L)'
;MTSHYPRDLIGYGRTPPHANWPGKAKIAVQFVLNYEEGGENCVLHGDSGSEQFLSEIIGAASYPDRHLSMESIYEYGSRAGVWRILREFERRGLPLTVFGVAMALERHPDVAQAFKELGHEVACHGYRWIHYQETPEHVEREHLQ
;
A
#
# COMPACT_ATOMS: atom_id res chain seq x y z
N MET A 1 6.49 19.00 -36.28
CA MET A 1 5.51 18.36 -35.38
C MET A 1 5.73 18.96 -34.00
N THR A 2 4.79 19.76 -33.51
CA THR A 2 4.86 20.27 -32.13
C THR A 2 4.60 19.09 -31.20
N SER A 3 5.64 18.66 -30.47
CA SER A 3 5.52 17.62 -29.46
C SER A 3 4.49 18.07 -28.42
N HIS A 4 3.40 17.32 -28.28
CA HIS A 4 2.42 17.54 -27.23
C HIS A 4 3.04 17.09 -25.91
N TYR A 5 3.30 18.04 -25.00
CA TYR A 5 3.90 17.74 -23.70
C TYR A 5 2.84 17.11 -22.77
N PRO A 6 2.99 15.84 -22.35
CA PRO A 6 1.89 15.07 -21.74
C PRO A 6 1.75 15.26 -20.22
N ARG A 7 2.27 16.37 -19.68
CA ARG A 7 2.24 16.66 -18.23
C ARG A 7 1.60 18.03 -18.00
N ASP A 8 0.63 18.07 -17.10
CA ASP A 8 0.10 19.33 -16.58
C ASP A 8 1.03 19.85 -15.47
N LEU A 9 1.78 20.92 -15.75
CA LEU A 9 2.60 21.63 -14.77
C LEU A 9 1.89 22.84 -14.16
N ILE A 10 0.70 23.18 -14.66
CA ILE A 10 -0.04 24.38 -14.27
C ILE A 10 -1.03 24.05 -13.15
N GLY A 11 -1.85 23.00 -13.33
CA GLY A 11 -2.92 22.65 -12.42
C GLY A 11 -3.84 23.85 -12.13
N TYR A 12 -4.07 24.13 -10.84
CA TYR A 12 -4.92 25.25 -10.41
C TYR A 12 -4.24 26.64 -10.47
N GLY A 13 -2.94 26.72 -10.74
CA GLY A 13 -2.21 27.99 -10.76
C GLY A 13 -2.30 28.77 -9.43
N ARG A 14 -2.38 30.11 -9.50
CA ARG A 14 -2.33 31.01 -8.33
C ARG A 14 -3.57 30.96 -7.43
N THR A 15 -4.67 30.42 -7.92
CA THR A 15 -5.99 30.54 -7.28
C THR A 15 -6.68 29.18 -7.22
N PRO A 16 -6.30 28.31 -6.25
CA PRO A 16 -6.99 27.04 -6.04
C PRO A 16 -8.44 27.26 -5.59
N PRO A 17 -9.35 26.33 -5.92
CA PRO A 17 -10.74 26.41 -5.47
C PRO A 17 -10.83 26.33 -3.94
N HIS A 18 -11.84 26.97 -3.38
CA HIS A 18 -12.14 26.83 -1.96
C HIS A 18 -12.84 25.49 -1.72
N ALA A 19 -12.18 24.59 -0.97
CA ALA A 19 -12.61 23.20 -0.84
C ALA A 19 -13.94 22.99 -0.08
N ASN A 20 -14.37 23.95 0.75
CA ASN A 20 -15.63 23.89 1.50
C ASN A 20 -15.84 22.59 2.30
N TRP A 21 -14.81 22.15 3.05
CA TRP A 21 -14.89 20.91 3.82
C TRP A 21 -16.05 20.90 4.83
N PRO A 22 -16.63 19.71 5.12
CA PRO A 22 -17.67 19.56 6.12
C PRO A 22 -17.31 20.21 7.46
N GLY A 23 -18.31 20.77 8.15
CA GLY A 23 -18.10 21.43 9.45
C GLY A 23 -17.22 22.69 9.39
N LYS A 24 -16.97 23.26 8.21
CA LYS A 24 -16.05 24.41 8.00
C LYS A 24 -14.62 24.09 8.46
N ALA A 25 -14.20 22.84 8.33
CA ALA A 25 -12.85 22.42 8.69
C ALA A 25 -11.80 23.19 7.85
N LYS A 26 -10.71 23.61 8.51
CA LYS A 26 -9.60 24.30 7.85
C LYS A 26 -8.67 23.35 7.09
N ILE A 27 -8.69 22.08 7.48
CA ILE A 27 -7.87 21.00 6.91
C ILE A 27 -8.67 19.69 6.96
N ALA A 28 -8.48 18.86 5.94
CA ALA A 28 -8.88 17.46 5.96
C ALA A 28 -7.61 16.62 6.18
N VAL A 29 -7.64 15.74 7.18
CA VAL A 29 -6.55 14.79 7.46
C VAL A 29 -7.05 13.41 7.09
N GLN A 30 -6.31 12.70 6.25
CA GLN A 30 -6.63 11.35 5.79
C GLN A 30 -5.44 10.45 6.12
N PHE A 31 -5.67 9.44 6.98
CA PHE A 31 -4.65 8.50 7.41
C PHE A 31 -4.67 7.26 6.51
N VAL A 32 -3.55 6.94 5.89
CA VAL A 32 -3.39 5.71 5.10
C VAL A 32 -2.62 4.68 5.92
N LEU A 33 -3.17 3.46 5.99
CA LEU A 33 -2.46 2.28 6.46
C LEU A 33 -2.23 1.36 5.27
N ASN A 34 -0.99 1.21 4.82
CA ASN A 34 -0.67 0.20 3.82
C ASN A 34 -0.68 -1.19 4.48
N TYR A 35 -1.18 -2.19 3.77
CA TYR A 35 -1.10 -3.59 4.15
C TYR A 35 -0.54 -4.37 2.97
N GLU A 36 0.76 -4.64 3.04
CA GLU A 36 1.61 -5.11 1.94
C GLU A 36 2.25 -6.47 2.29
N GLU A 37 2.28 -6.81 3.58
CA GLU A 37 2.96 -7.94 4.18
C GLU A 37 2.31 -9.27 3.78
N GLY A 38 3.04 -10.08 3.00
CA GLY A 38 2.58 -11.28 2.32
C GLY A 38 2.33 -11.08 0.81
N GLY A 39 2.51 -9.86 0.30
CA GLY A 39 2.34 -9.51 -1.12
C GLY A 39 3.62 -9.01 -1.81
N GLU A 40 4.70 -8.81 -1.04
CA GLU A 40 6.02 -8.33 -1.47
C GLU A 40 6.77 -9.32 -2.37
N ASN A 41 7.96 -8.94 -2.85
CA ASN A 41 8.81 -9.84 -3.64
C ASN A 41 9.30 -11.03 -2.80
N CYS A 42 8.93 -12.22 -3.24
CA CYS A 42 9.42 -13.46 -2.65
C CYS A 42 9.43 -14.57 -3.71
N VAL A 43 10.48 -15.40 -3.69
CA VAL A 43 10.55 -16.58 -4.58
C VAL A 43 9.38 -17.55 -4.36
N LEU A 44 8.75 -17.54 -3.19
CA LEU A 44 7.53 -18.31 -2.91
C LEU A 44 6.29 -17.77 -3.64
N HIS A 45 6.33 -16.51 -4.09
CA HIS A 45 5.27 -15.87 -4.88
C HIS A 45 5.53 -15.97 -6.39
N GLY A 46 6.64 -16.59 -6.80
CA GLY A 46 7.06 -16.73 -8.20
C GLY A 46 7.98 -15.61 -8.71
N ASP A 47 8.44 -14.71 -7.83
CA ASP A 47 9.35 -13.63 -8.21
C ASP A 47 10.80 -14.14 -8.36
N SER A 48 11.60 -13.44 -9.16
CA SER A 48 12.98 -13.85 -9.45
C SER A 48 13.96 -13.63 -8.29
N GLY A 49 13.57 -12.85 -7.28
CA GLY A 49 14.38 -12.65 -6.09
C GLY A 49 13.61 -12.07 -4.90
N SER A 50 14.30 -11.99 -3.76
CA SER A 50 13.76 -11.48 -2.50
C SER A 50 13.55 -9.96 -2.51
N GLU A 51 12.66 -9.49 -1.65
CA GLU A 51 12.42 -8.07 -1.39
C GLU A 51 13.67 -7.31 -0.94
N GLN A 52 13.72 -6.02 -1.28
CA GLN A 52 14.79 -5.08 -0.96
C GLN A 52 14.28 -3.80 -0.30
N PHE A 53 13.02 -3.44 -0.53
CA PHE A 53 12.46 -2.14 -0.19
C PHE A 53 11.82 -2.13 1.22
N LEU A 54 11.67 -0.92 1.78
CA LEU A 54 11.01 -0.60 3.06
C LEU A 54 11.17 -1.63 4.19
N SER A 55 12.42 -1.95 4.52
CA SER A 55 12.76 -2.79 5.67
C SER A 55 13.79 -2.12 6.57
N GLU A 56 14.07 -2.74 7.71
CA GLU A 56 15.17 -2.33 8.60
C GLU A 56 16.56 -2.59 7.99
N ILE A 57 16.65 -3.36 6.91
CA ILE A 57 17.90 -3.69 6.22
C ILE A 57 18.09 -2.73 5.04
N ILE A 58 18.50 -1.51 5.35
CA ILE A 58 18.71 -0.46 4.34
C ILE A 58 19.79 -0.90 3.34
N GLY A 59 19.46 -0.91 2.06
CA GLY A 59 20.35 -1.35 0.99
C GLY A 59 20.47 -2.88 0.86
N ALA A 60 19.49 -3.63 1.35
CA ALA A 60 19.41 -5.08 1.13
C ALA A 60 19.57 -5.45 -0.35
N ALA A 61 20.38 -6.45 -0.63
CA ALA A 61 20.45 -7.08 -1.95
C ALA A 61 19.24 -7.97 -2.17
N SER A 62 18.81 -8.11 -3.43
CA SER A 62 17.88 -9.16 -3.83
C SER A 62 18.65 -10.46 -4.06
N TYR A 63 18.15 -11.56 -3.51
CA TYR A 63 18.71 -12.89 -3.70
C TYR A 63 17.76 -13.73 -4.54
N PRO A 64 18.24 -14.56 -5.49
CA PRO A 64 17.41 -15.54 -6.20
C PRO A 64 17.07 -16.75 -5.30
N ASP A 65 16.77 -16.48 -4.04
CA ASP A 65 16.42 -17.41 -2.97
C ASP A 65 15.67 -16.62 -1.88
N ARG A 66 15.22 -17.29 -0.84
CA ARG A 66 14.58 -16.68 0.32
C ARG A 66 15.57 -15.84 1.11
N HIS A 67 15.16 -14.62 1.46
CA HIS A 67 15.87 -13.77 2.40
C HIS A 67 15.14 -13.81 3.75
N LEU A 68 15.47 -14.79 4.58
CA LEU A 68 14.71 -15.07 5.82
C LEU A 68 14.61 -13.87 6.77
N SER A 69 15.66 -13.05 6.87
CA SER A 69 15.62 -11.82 7.67
C SER A 69 14.58 -10.85 7.14
N MET A 70 14.54 -10.63 5.81
CA MET A 70 13.55 -9.78 5.15
C MET A 70 12.12 -10.28 5.38
N GLU A 71 11.88 -11.57 5.17
CA GLU A 71 10.58 -12.19 5.41
C GLU A 71 10.12 -11.97 6.86
N SER A 72 10.98 -12.19 7.85
CA SER A 72 10.62 -11.98 9.26
C SER A 72 10.32 -10.52 9.63
N ILE A 73 10.91 -9.56 8.92
CA ILE A 73 10.63 -8.13 9.10
C ILE A 73 9.23 -7.82 8.56
N TYR A 74 8.89 -8.30 7.37
CA TYR A 74 7.53 -8.17 6.82
C TYR A 74 6.50 -8.91 7.69
N GLU A 75 6.81 -10.11 8.18
CA GLU A 75 5.94 -10.84 9.09
C GLU A 75 5.63 -10.05 10.37
N TYR A 76 6.50 -9.17 10.85
CA TYR A 76 6.20 -8.33 12.02
C TYR A 76 5.00 -7.40 11.77
N GLY A 77 4.90 -6.82 10.57
CA GLY A 77 3.81 -5.93 10.19
C GLY A 77 2.44 -6.62 10.29
N SER A 78 2.31 -7.79 9.66
CA SER A 78 1.08 -8.59 9.67
C SER A 78 0.79 -9.26 11.02
N ARG A 79 1.81 -9.71 11.76
CA ARG A 79 1.63 -10.43 13.04
C ARG A 79 1.39 -9.51 14.22
N ALA A 80 1.99 -8.32 14.23
CA ALA A 80 2.03 -7.46 15.43
C ALA A 80 1.78 -5.97 15.13
N GLY A 81 2.38 -5.43 14.07
CA GLY A 81 2.29 -4.03 13.68
C GLY A 81 0.85 -3.57 13.48
N VAL A 82 0.12 -4.27 12.60
CA VAL A 82 -1.25 -3.95 12.21
C VAL A 82 -2.18 -3.84 13.42
N TRP A 83 -2.16 -4.83 14.31
CA TRP A 83 -3.02 -4.83 15.49
C TRP A 83 -2.72 -3.70 16.47
N ARG A 84 -1.45 -3.29 16.57
CA ARG A 84 -1.07 -2.15 17.40
C ARG A 84 -1.62 -0.84 16.86
N ILE A 85 -1.59 -0.67 15.53
CA ILE A 85 -2.11 0.52 14.86
C ILE A 85 -3.63 0.57 14.98
N LEU A 86 -4.32 -0.54 14.65
CA LEU A 86 -5.79 -0.61 14.73
C LEU A 86 -6.32 -0.26 16.11
N ARG A 87 -5.70 -0.80 17.18
CA ARG A 87 -6.08 -0.46 18.56
C ARG A 87 -5.98 1.04 18.85
N GLU A 88 -5.00 1.74 18.28
CA GLU A 88 -4.82 3.17 18.55
C GLU A 88 -5.86 4.03 17.82
N PHE A 89 -6.26 3.64 16.61
CA PHE A 89 -7.34 4.30 15.86
C PHE A 89 -8.70 4.02 16.48
N GLU A 90 -8.97 2.77 16.84
CA GLU A 90 -10.19 2.36 17.55
C GLU A 90 -10.34 3.11 18.87
N ARG A 91 -9.29 3.15 19.70
CA ARG A 91 -9.28 3.87 20.99
C ARG A 91 -9.63 5.36 20.85
N ARG A 92 -9.31 5.96 19.70
CA ARG A 92 -9.57 7.39 19.42
C ARG A 92 -10.86 7.61 18.62
N GLY A 93 -11.53 6.54 18.17
CA GLY A 93 -12.67 6.63 17.28
C GLY A 93 -12.34 7.33 15.95
N LEU A 94 -11.12 7.14 15.43
CA LEU A 94 -10.67 7.79 14.19
C LEU A 94 -10.73 6.82 13.01
N PRO A 95 -11.17 7.26 11.82
CA PRO A 95 -11.11 6.46 10.62
C PRO A 95 -9.70 6.47 9.99
N LEU A 96 -9.42 5.44 9.21
CA LEU A 96 -8.31 5.38 8.25
C LEU A 96 -8.79 4.72 6.96
N THR A 97 -7.99 4.88 5.90
CA THR A 97 -8.14 4.13 4.64
C THR A 97 -6.99 3.14 4.55
N VAL A 98 -7.32 1.86 4.37
CA VAL A 98 -6.34 0.80 4.13
C VAL A 98 -6.01 0.78 2.65
N PHE A 99 -4.72 0.81 2.32
CA PHE A 99 -4.21 0.49 0.99
C PHE A 99 -3.79 -0.98 1.02
N GLY A 100 -4.71 -1.85 0.63
CA GLY A 100 -4.57 -3.29 0.77
C GLY A 100 -4.09 -3.95 -0.51
N VAL A 101 -2.94 -4.61 -0.45
CA VAL A 101 -2.45 -5.48 -1.52
C VAL A 101 -3.27 -6.77 -1.50
N ALA A 102 -3.87 -7.14 -2.63
CA ALA A 102 -4.87 -8.21 -2.62
C ALA A 102 -4.29 -9.56 -2.16
N MET A 103 -3.08 -9.93 -2.63
CA MET A 103 -2.40 -11.16 -2.15
C MET A 103 -2.14 -11.13 -0.63
N ALA A 104 -1.77 -9.98 -0.06
CA ALA A 104 -1.55 -9.86 1.38
C ALA A 104 -2.87 -10.06 2.16
N LEU A 105 -3.97 -9.50 1.67
CA LEU A 105 -5.30 -9.68 2.27
C LEU A 105 -5.81 -11.12 2.14
N GLU A 106 -5.55 -11.81 1.02
CA GLU A 106 -5.87 -13.23 0.84
C GLU A 106 -5.15 -14.12 1.86
N ARG A 107 -3.91 -13.77 2.22
CA ARG A 107 -3.10 -14.51 3.20
C ARG A 107 -3.51 -14.26 4.64
N HIS A 108 -4.19 -13.17 4.93
CA HIS A 108 -4.64 -12.82 6.27
C HIS A 108 -6.10 -12.33 6.28
N PRO A 109 -7.07 -13.23 5.97
CA PRO A 109 -8.47 -12.84 5.86
C PRO A 109 -9.04 -12.27 7.16
N ASP A 110 -8.53 -12.69 8.32
CA ASP A 110 -8.96 -12.19 9.63
C ASP A 110 -8.69 -10.69 9.81
N VAL A 111 -7.53 -10.19 9.34
CA VAL A 111 -7.24 -8.74 9.42
C VAL A 111 -8.05 -7.95 8.40
N ALA A 112 -8.27 -8.52 7.21
CA ALA A 112 -9.14 -7.91 6.20
C ALA A 112 -10.56 -7.72 6.74
N GLN A 113 -11.07 -8.73 7.44
CA GLN A 113 -12.36 -8.67 8.11
C GLN A 113 -12.37 -7.64 9.26
N ALA A 114 -11.29 -7.56 10.06
CA ALA A 114 -11.16 -6.56 11.11
C ALA A 114 -11.20 -5.11 10.57
N PHE A 115 -10.58 -4.84 9.42
CA PHE A 115 -10.67 -3.52 8.79
C PHE A 115 -12.12 -3.12 8.50
N LYS A 116 -12.91 -4.06 7.97
CA LYS A 116 -14.33 -3.86 7.69
C LYS A 116 -15.16 -3.67 8.96
N GLU A 117 -14.92 -4.48 9.99
CA GLU A 117 -15.63 -4.40 11.28
C GLU A 117 -15.38 -3.07 11.99
N LEU A 118 -14.16 -2.54 11.89
CA LEU A 118 -13.78 -1.23 12.43
C LEU A 118 -14.26 -0.05 11.55
N GLY A 119 -14.93 -0.32 10.43
CA GLY A 119 -15.47 0.70 9.53
C GLY A 119 -14.40 1.45 8.74
N HIS A 120 -13.23 0.87 8.53
CA HIS A 120 -12.19 1.45 7.68
C HIS A 120 -12.50 1.22 6.21
N GLU A 121 -12.18 2.20 5.36
CA GLU A 121 -12.20 2.02 3.91
C GLU A 121 -11.05 1.07 3.50
N VAL A 122 -11.29 0.19 2.52
CA VAL A 122 -10.23 -0.62 1.92
C VAL A 122 -10.14 -0.27 0.43
N ALA A 123 -9.07 0.45 0.07
CA ALA A 123 -8.71 0.74 -1.30
C ALA A 123 -7.76 -0.34 -1.84
N CYS A 124 -7.83 -0.58 -3.15
CA CYS A 124 -6.92 -1.50 -3.83
C CYS A 124 -5.52 -0.89 -3.92
N HIS A 125 -4.52 -1.65 -3.49
CA HIS A 125 -3.09 -1.32 -3.63
C HIS A 125 -2.38 -2.30 -4.57
N GLY A 126 -3.11 -2.76 -5.59
CA GLY A 126 -2.67 -3.76 -6.57
C GLY A 126 -2.79 -5.21 -6.07
N TYR A 127 -2.67 -6.18 -7.00
CA TYR A 127 -2.64 -7.60 -6.64
C TYR A 127 -1.34 -7.98 -5.91
N ARG A 128 -0.21 -7.45 -6.40
CA ARG A 128 1.15 -7.65 -5.88
C ARG A 128 1.77 -6.33 -5.47
N TRP A 129 2.62 -6.36 -4.43
CA TRP A 129 3.47 -5.23 -4.05
C TRP A 129 4.84 -5.36 -4.71
N ILE A 130 4.94 -4.91 -5.96
CA ILE A 130 6.13 -4.99 -6.78
C ILE A 130 6.33 -3.68 -7.57
N HIS A 131 7.50 -3.54 -8.19
CA HIS A 131 7.80 -2.38 -9.01
C HIS A 131 7.24 -2.53 -10.44
N TYR A 132 6.10 -1.88 -10.74
CA TYR A 132 5.39 -2.05 -12.02
C TYR A 132 6.01 -1.36 -13.25
N GLN A 133 7.02 -0.51 -13.10
CA GLN A 133 7.56 0.33 -14.19
C GLN A 133 7.96 -0.41 -15.47
N GLU A 134 8.42 -1.66 -15.33
CA GLU A 134 8.84 -2.52 -16.45
C GLU A 134 7.93 -3.74 -16.62
N THR A 135 6.85 -3.84 -15.85
CA THR A 135 5.88 -4.92 -15.99
C THR A 135 5.17 -4.79 -17.34
N PRO A 136 5.08 -5.86 -18.14
CA PRO A 136 4.33 -5.81 -19.39
C PRO A 136 2.87 -5.45 -19.14
N GLU A 137 2.31 -4.57 -19.99
CA GLU A 137 0.94 -4.04 -19.84
C GLU A 137 -0.13 -5.14 -19.66
N HIS A 138 0.02 -6.29 -20.35
CA HIS A 138 -0.94 -7.39 -20.23
C HIS A 138 -0.92 -8.04 -18.84
N VAL A 139 0.26 -8.13 -18.20
CA VAL A 139 0.42 -8.65 -16.84
C VAL A 139 -0.11 -7.65 -15.82
N GLU A 140 0.22 -6.36 -15.97
CA GLU A 140 -0.32 -5.30 -15.10
C GLU A 140 -1.85 -5.25 -15.17
N ARG A 141 -2.42 -5.39 -16.37
CA ARG A 141 -3.87 -5.44 -16.57
C ARG A 141 -4.51 -6.66 -15.90
N GLU A 142 -3.87 -7.82 -15.96
CA GLU A 142 -4.34 -9.03 -15.28
C GLU A 142 -4.32 -8.85 -13.76
N HIS A 143 -3.28 -8.22 -13.20
CA HIS A 143 -3.17 -7.91 -11.78
C HIS A 143 -4.21 -6.88 -11.27
N LEU A 144 -5.00 -6.25 -12.15
CA LEU A 144 -6.04 -5.29 -11.79
C LEU A 144 -7.48 -5.85 -11.91
N GLN A 145 -7.64 -7.06 -12.44
CA GLN A 145 -8.95 -7.70 -12.67
C GLN A 145 -9.39 -8.56 -11.48
#